data_AF-A0A3D5JP93-F1
#
_entry.id   AF-A0A3D5JP93-F1
#
_cell.length_a   1.000
_cell.length_b   1.000
_cell.length_c   1.000
_cell.angle_alpha   90.00
_cell.angle_beta   90.00
_cell.angle_gamma   90.00
#
_symmetry.space_group_name_H-M   'P 1'
#
loop_
_entity.id
_entity.type
_entity.pdbx_description
1 polymer ?
#
loop_
_entity_poly.entity_id
_entity_poly.type
_entity_poly.pdbx_seq_one_letter_code
_entity_poly.pdbx_strand_id
1 'polypeptide(L)' 'RPILMTSIATVVGAIPLVVAGGPGSASRGTIGIVVIFGVTVSTFLSLFVVPAFYSLLAPYTRSPE' A
#
# COMPACT_ATOMS: atom_id res chain seq x y z
N ARG A 1 0.23 8.90 11.94
CA ARG A 1 -0.85 8.77 10.94
C ARG A 1 -1.06 7.27 10.68
N PRO A 2 -2.22 6.69 11.02
CA PRO A 2 -2.46 5.24 11.00
C PRO A 2 -2.10 4.53 9.68
N ILE A 3 -2.27 5.20 8.54
CA ILE A 3 -1.96 4.68 7.19
C ILE A 3 -0.48 4.30 7.03
N LEU A 4 0.44 5.08 7.61
CA LEU A 4 1.87 4.76 7.56
C LEU A 4 2.20 3.55 8.43
N MET A 5 1.53 3.40 9.57
CA MET A 5 1.75 2.29 10.51
C MET A 5 1.34 0.95 9.89
N THR A 6 0.17 0.89 9.24
CA THR A 6 -0.32 -0.33 8.59
C THR A 6 0.56 -0.72 7.40
N SER A 7 0.95 0.26 6.57
CA SER A 7 1.81 0.03 5.40
C SER A 7 3.17 -0.56 5.81
N ILE A 8 3.79 0.01 6.85
CA ILE A 8 5.08 -0.47 7.36
C ILE A 8 4.95 -1.90 7.91
N ALA A 9 3.88 -2.19 8.67
CA ALA A 9 3.64 -3.53 9.20
C ALA A 9 3.50 -4.57 8.08
N THR A 10 2.79 -4.24 6.99
CA THR A 10 2.64 -5.14 5.83
C THR A 10 3.97 -5.38 5.11
N VAL A 11 4.78 -4.33 4.91
CA VAL A 11 6.10 -4.46 4.28
C VAL A 11 7.02 -5.34 5.13
N VAL A 12 7.09 -5.08 6.44
CA VAL A 12 7.92 -5.86 7.37
C VAL A 12 7.46 -7.32 7.44
N GLY A 13 6.15 -7.57 7.44
CA GLY A 13 5.59 -8.93 7.40
C GLY A 13 5.88 -9.68 6.10
N ALA A 14 6.12 -8.98 4.99
CA ALA A 14 6.45 -9.58 3.70
C ALA A 14 7.96 -9.88 3.52
N ILE A 15 8.84 -9.26 4.30
CA ILE A 15 10.30 -9.51 4.28
C ILE A 15 10.65 -11.01 4.38
N PRO A 16 10.14 -11.78 5.35
CA PRO A 16 10.48 -13.19 5.47
C PRO A 16 10.03 -14.04 4.26
N LEU A 17 9.01 -13.63 3.51
CA LEU A 17 8.57 -14.34 2.30
C LEU A 17 9.61 -14.26 1.17
N VAL A 18 10.42 -13.20 1.15
CA VAL A 18 11.48 -12.97 0.15
C VAL A 18 12.81 -13.60 0.60
N VAL A 19 13.09 -13.57 1.91
CA VAL A 19 14.38 -14.03 2.47
C VAL A 19 14.39 -15.53 2.79
N ALA A 20 13.24 -16.14 3.12
CA ALA A 20 13.18 -17.55 3.49
C ALA A 20 13.40 -18.48 2.28
N GLY A 21 14.45 -19.31 2.35
CA GLY A 21 14.75 -20.35 1.38
C GLY A 21 14.03 -21.68 1.68
N GLY A 22 13.76 -22.47 0.64
CA GLY A 22 13.13 -23.78 0.75
C GLY A 22 12.31 -24.17 -0.50
N PRO A 23 11.63 -25.33 -0.49
CA PRO A 23 10.75 -25.74 -1.57
C PRO A 23 9.65 -24.70 -1.83
N GLY A 24 9.53 -24.23 -3.08
CA GLY A 24 8.58 -23.18 -3.45
C GLY A 24 9.01 -21.75 -3.08
N SER A 25 10.30 -21.53 -2.74
CA SER A 25 10.85 -20.19 -2.47
C SER A 25 10.70 -19.24 -3.66
N ALA A 26 10.83 -19.74 -4.91
CA ALA A 26 10.66 -18.93 -6.11
C ALA A 26 9.26 -18.26 -6.17
N SER A 27 8.21 -19.03 -5.86
CA SER A 27 6.83 -18.52 -5.84
C SER A 27 6.60 -17.55 -4.67
N ARG A 28 7.12 -17.86 -3.48
CA ARG A 28 7.01 -17.00 -2.28
C ARG A 28 7.74 -15.69 -2.45
N GLY A 29 8.95 -15.72 -3.00
CA GLY A 29 9.75 -14.53 -3.30
C GLY A 29 9.09 -13.64 -4.34
N THR A 30 8.49 -14.23 -5.38
CA THR A 30 7.72 -13.48 -6.40
C THR A 30 6.53 -12.75 -5.76
N ILE A 31 5.73 -13.45 -4.95
CA ILE A 31 4.59 -12.84 -4.25
C ILE A 31 5.07 -11.77 -3.25
N GLY A 32 6.16 -12.03 -2.52
CA GLY A 32 6.73 -11.08 -1.56
C GLY A 32 7.17 -9.77 -2.21
N ILE A 33 7.85 -9.83 -3.36
CA ILE A 33 8.26 -8.65 -4.13
C ILE A 33 7.05 -7.86 -4.64
N VAL A 34 6.04 -8.56 -5.17
CA VAL A 34 4.79 -7.92 -5.66
C VAL A 34 4.06 -7.20 -4.52
N VAL A 35 3.97 -7.82 -3.35
CA VAL A 35 3.30 -7.22 -2.18
C VAL A 35 4.07 -6.00 -1.67
N ILE A 36 5.40 -6.10 -1.50
CA ILE A 36 6.22 -4.99 -1.01
C ILE A 36 6.07 -3.79 -1.95
N PHE A 37 6.28 -4.00 -3.26
CA PHE A 37 6.17 -2.93 -4.24
C PHE A 37 4.74 -2.37 -4.33
N GLY A 38 3.75 -3.26 -4.38
CA GLY A 38 2.34 -2.89 -4.49
C GLY A 38 1.85 -2.06 -3.31
N VAL A 39 2.22 -2.43 -2.09
CA VAL A 39 1.85 -1.66 -0.88
C VAL A 39 2.57 -0.32 -0.84
N THR A 40 3.88 -0.28 -1.14
CA THR A 40 4.61 0.99 -1.18
C THR A 40 4.01 1.96 -2.20
N VAL A 41 3.76 1.50 -3.42
CA VAL A 41 3.17 2.32 -4.49
C VAL A 41 1.74 2.72 -4.14
N SER A 42 0.91 1.79 -3.64
CA SER A 42 -0.48 2.06 -3.25
C SER A 42 -0.57 3.11 -2.14
N THR A 43 0.30 3.04 -1.13
CA THR A 43 0.34 4.03 -0.05
C THR A 43 0.78 5.40 -0.54
N PHE A 44 1.81 5.46 -1.40
CA PHE A 44 2.24 6.72 -2.01
C PHE A 44 1.13 7.33 -2.85
N LEU A 45 0.52 6.52 -3.71
CA LEU A 45 -0.54 6.95 -4.62
C LEU A 45 -1.75 7.40 -3.81
N SER A 46 -2.18 6.66 -2.79
CA SER A 46 -3.29 7.04 -1.92
C SER A 46 -3.04 8.36 -1.19
N LEU A 47 -1.82 8.60 -0.70
CA LEU A 47 -1.49 9.85 -0.02
C LEU A 47 -1.55 11.08 -0.94
N PHE A 48 -1.39 10.92 -2.26
CA PHE A 48 -1.49 12.01 -3.24
C PHE A 48 -2.86 12.08 -3.93
N VAL A 49 -3.39 10.92 -4.33
CA VAL A 49 -4.67 10.78 -5.05
C VAL A 49 -5.83 11.11 -4.13
N VAL A 50 -5.87 10.62 -2.89
CA VAL A 50 -6.98 10.91 -1.96
C VAL A 50 -7.15 12.42 -1.74
N PRO A 51 -6.12 13.22 -1.41
CA PRO A 51 -6.29 14.67 -1.27
C PRO A 51 -6.54 15.38 -2.60
N ALA A 52 -5.96 14.93 -3.72
CA ALA A 52 -6.24 15.52 -5.03
C ALA A 52 -7.72 15.33 -5.43
N PHE A 53 -8.25 14.12 -5.28
CA PHE A 53 -9.66 13.83 -5.50
C PHE A 53 -10.55 14.53 -4.49
N TYR A 54 -10.15 14.60 -3.21
CA TYR A 54 -10.91 15.35 -2.21
C TYR A 54 -10.99 16.84 -2.59
N SER A 55 -9.88 17.46 -3.00
CA SER A 55 -9.88 18.87 -3.45
C SER A 55 -10.67 19.09 -4.73
N LEU A 56 -10.76 18.09 -5.62
CA LEU A 56 -11.53 18.16 -6.86
C LEU A 56 -13.02 17.95 -6.65
N LEU A 57 -13.42 17.03 -5.76
CA LEU A 57 -14.82 16.67 -5.52
C LEU A 57 -15.47 17.49 -4.40
N ALA A 58 -14.71 17.93 -3.38
CA ALA A 58 -15.25 18.76 -2.29
C ALA A 58 -15.97 20.04 -2.77
N PRO A 59 -15.56 20.75 -3.83
CA PRO A 59 -16.30 21.89 -4.36
C PRO A 59 -17.66 21.50 -4.98
N TYR A 60 -17.81 20.28 -5.49
CA TYR A 60 -19.04 19.80 -6.12
C TYR A 60 -20.01 19.16 -5.12
N THR A 61 -19.52 18.68 -3.98
CA THR A 61 -20.35 18.19 -2.88
C THR A 61 -20.75 19.36 -1.97
N ARG A 62 -21.71 20.16 -2.42
CA ARG A 62 -22.40 21.14 -1.57
C ARG A 62 -23.08 20.37 -0.44
N SER A 63 -22.71 20.64 0.81
CA SER A 63 -23.49 20.22 1.98
C SER A 63 -24.93 20.70 1.74
N PRO A 64 -25.95 19.81 1.77
CA PRO A 64 -27.32 20.24 1.86
C PRO A 64 -27.50 20.87 3.25
N GLU A 65 -27.23 22.18 3.32
CA GLU A 65 -27.90 23.07 4.27
C GLU A 65 -29.40 23.03 3.97
#